data_AF-A0A835X2V2-F1
#
_entry.id   AF-A0A835X2V2-F1
#
_cell.length_a   1.000
_cell.length_b   1.000
_cell.length_c   1.000
_cell.angle_alpha   90.00
_cell.angle_beta   90.00
_cell.angle_gamma   90.00
#
_symmetry.space_group_name_H-M   'P 1'
#
loop_
_entity.id
_entity.type
_entity.pdbx_description
1 polymer ?
#
loop_
_entity_poly.entity_id
_entity_poly.type
_entity_poly.pdbx_seq_one_letter_code
_entity_poly.pdbx_strand_id
1 'polypeptide(L)' 'MAREKDNFKIIYVNESEKTKEKDFFTKNDNFKCWISNASSGNNLFLAILPMWKSNKEEREKIVSKTIMKYNPICNKDNQS' A
#
# COMPACT_ATOMS: atom_id res chain seq x y z
N MET A 1 -15.64 -5.28 -26.21
CA MET A 1 -14.80 -5.94 -25.19
C MET A 1 -14.67 -5.00 -24.02
N ALA A 2 -15.54 -5.16 -23.01
CA ALA A 2 -15.51 -4.33 -21.81
C ALA A 2 -14.27 -4.70 -20.99
N ARG A 3 -13.54 -3.69 -20.51
CA ARG A 3 -12.44 -3.86 -19.54
C ARG A 3 -13.03 -4.31 -18.20
N GLU A 4 -13.42 -5.56 -18.09
CA GLU A 4 -13.84 -6.18 -16.82
C GLU A 4 -12.64 -6.59 -15.93
N LYS A 5 -11.39 -6.31 -16.37
CA LYS A 5 -10.16 -6.88 -15.80
C LYS A 5 -9.19 -5.88 -15.14
N ASP A 6 -9.61 -4.66 -14.84
CA ASP A 6 -8.77 -3.67 -14.12
C ASP A 6 -9.27 -3.45 -12.67
N ASN A 7 -9.77 -4.50 -12.00
CA ASN A 7 -10.14 -4.44 -10.59
C ASN A 7 -8.89 -4.58 -9.70
N PHE A 8 -8.14 -3.49 -9.56
CA PHE A 8 -7.04 -3.42 -8.60
C PHE A 8 -7.58 -3.42 -7.17
N LYS A 9 -7.13 -4.38 -6.35
CA LYS A 9 -7.46 -4.44 -4.93
C LYS A 9 -6.37 -3.75 -4.12
N ILE A 10 -6.76 -2.77 -3.31
CA ILE A 10 -5.85 -2.17 -2.32
C ILE A 10 -5.64 -3.18 -1.21
N ILE A 11 -4.44 -3.77 -1.15
CA ILE A 11 -4.08 -4.76 -0.12
C ILE A 11 -3.24 -4.16 1.00
N TYR A 12 -2.59 -3.02 0.77
CA TYR A 12 -1.77 -2.32 1.75
C TYR A 12 -1.71 -0.81 1.46
N VAL A 13 -1.62 0.00 2.51
CA VAL A 13 -1.46 1.46 2.46
C VAL A 13 -0.49 1.90 3.56
N ASN A 14 0.46 2.76 3.24
CA ASN A 14 1.34 3.41 4.22
C ASN A 14 1.89 4.74 3.67
N GLU A 15 2.53 5.53 4.51
CA GLU A 15 3.32 6.69 4.13
C GLU A 15 4.81 6.33 4.04
N SER A 16 5.56 7.08 3.24
CA SER A 16 7.01 6.94 3.13
C SER A 16 7.64 8.24 2.64
N GLU A 17 8.75 8.61 3.27
CA GLU A 17 9.61 9.71 2.80
C GLU A 17 10.56 9.26 1.67
N LYS A 18 10.73 7.95 1.49
CA LYS A 18 11.71 7.36 0.58
C LYS A 18 11.04 6.36 -0.37
N THR A 19 10.67 6.84 -1.55
CA THR A 19 10.12 6.00 -2.63
C THR A 19 11.19 5.44 -3.57
N LYS A 20 12.47 5.85 -3.39
CA LYS A 20 13.58 5.53 -4.31
C LYS A 20 14.52 4.44 -3.80
N GLU A 21 14.41 4.01 -2.55
CA GLU A 21 15.26 2.94 -2.03
C GLU A 21 14.77 1.60 -2.59
N LYS A 22 15.62 0.89 -3.34
CA LYS A 22 15.28 -0.40 -3.97
C LYS A 22 14.77 -1.44 -2.97
N ASP A 23 15.26 -1.37 -1.74
CA ASP A 23 14.93 -2.32 -0.67
C ASP A 23 13.65 -1.97 0.10
N PHE A 24 13.00 -0.83 -0.21
CA PHE A 24 11.76 -0.41 0.45
C PHE A 24 10.68 -1.51 0.37
N PHE A 25 10.64 -2.24 -0.74
CA PHE A 25 9.63 -3.28 -1.00
C PHE A 25 9.96 -4.62 -0.35
N THR A 26 11.24 -4.99 -0.24
CA THR A 26 11.64 -6.32 0.24
C THR A 26 11.91 -6.35 1.74
N LYS A 27 12.19 -5.19 2.37
CA LYS A 27 12.43 -5.07 3.82
C LYS A 27 11.17 -4.74 4.63
N ASN A 28 10.02 -4.58 3.99
CA ASN A 28 8.78 -4.35 4.72
C ASN A 28 8.26 -5.68 5.29
N ASP A 29 7.96 -5.71 6.59
CA ASP A 29 7.44 -6.93 7.25
C ASP A 29 6.14 -7.43 6.62
N ASN A 30 5.37 -6.53 6.00
CA ASN A 30 4.12 -6.86 5.30
C ASN A 30 4.35 -7.46 3.90
N PHE A 31 5.59 -7.53 3.40
CA PHE A 31 5.90 -8.08 2.07
C PHE A 31 5.38 -9.52 1.91
N LYS A 32 5.49 -10.34 2.97
CA LYS A 32 4.94 -11.70 3.00
C LYS A 32 3.42 -11.72 2.77
N CYS A 33 2.69 -10.78 3.39
CA CYS A 33 1.25 -10.64 3.19
C CYS A 33 0.92 -10.22 1.75
N TRP A 34 1.68 -9.28 1.19
CA TRP A 34 1.44 -8.76 -0.17
C TRP A 34 1.55 -9.87 -1.22
N ILE A 35 2.64 -10.65 -1.18
CA ILE A 35 2.86 -11.74 -2.13
C ILE A 35 1.80 -12.83 -1.99
N SER A 36 1.42 -13.18 -0.77
CA SER A 36 0.39 -14.20 -0.50
C SER A 36 -0.98 -13.80 -1.07
N ASN A 37 -1.31 -12.50 -1.06
CA ASN A 37 -2.59 -11.98 -1.55
C ASN A 37 -2.58 -11.60 -3.04
N ALA A 38 -1.42 -11.39 -3.65
CA ALA A 38 -1.29 -11.06 -5.07
C ALA A 38 -1.09 -12.30 -5.97
N SER A 39 -1.04 -13.50 -5.39
CA SER A 39 -0.71 -14.79 -6.05
C SER A 39 0.70 -14.87 -6.65
N SER A 40 1.30 -13.74 -7.05
CA SER A 40 2.70 -13.60 -7.43
C SER A 40 3.14 -12.13 -7.32
N GLY A 41 4.44 -11.87 -7.17
CA GLY A 41 4.98 -10.49 -7.14
C GLY A 41 4.74 -9.70 -8.43
N ASN A 42 4.54 -10.37 -9.57
CA ASN A 42 4.26 -9.72 -10.86
C ASN A 42 2.85 -9.10 -10.94
N ASN A 43 1.97 -9.44 -9.98
CA ASN A 43 0.63 -8.86 -9.87
C ASN A 43 0.58 -7.75 -8.80
N LEU A 44 1.72 -7.34 -8.26
CA LEU A 44 1.81 -6.19 -7.36
C LEU A 44 2.03 -4.93 -8.15
N PHE A 45 1.16 -3.96 -7.93
CA PHE A 45 1.22 -2.64 -8.54
C PHE A 45 1.33 -1.59 -7.44
N LEU A 46 2.10 -0.54 -7.70
CA LEU A 46 2.31 0.56 -6.78
C LEU A 46 1.59 1.81 -7.28
N ALA A 47 0.72 2.36 -6.45
CA ALA A 47 0.19 3.71 -6.63
C ALA A 47 0.91 4.64 -5.63
N ILE A 48 1.44 5.76 -6.13
CA ILE A 48 2.10 6.77 -5.30
C ILE A 48 1.27 8.05 -5.36
N LEU A 49 0.89 8.57 -4.20
CA LEU A 49 0.32 9.91 -4.04
C LEU A 49 1.40 10.86 -3.54
N PRO A 50 1.99 11.73 -4.39
CA PRO A 50 3.03 12.65 -3.95
C PRO A 50 2.44 13.72 -3.03
N MET A 51 3.01 13.87 -1.83
CA MET A 51 2.59 14.88 -0.85
C MET A 51 3.77 15.77 -0.42
N TRP A 52 4.48 16.37 -1.39
CA TRP A 52 5.77 17.06 -1.19
C TRP A 52 5.77 18.20 -0.17
N LYS A 53 4.60 18.81 0.12
CA LYS A 53 4.46 19.94 1.07
C LYS A 53 3.76 19.55 2.36
N SER A 54 3.52 18.25 2.57
CA SER A 54 2.84 17.75 3.76
C SER A 54 3.82 17.35 4.85
N ASN A 55 3.43 17.57 6.11
CA ASN A 55 4.13 17.00 7.25
C ASN A 55 3.68 15.54 7.50
N LYS A 56 4.34 14.86 8.45
CA LYS A 56 4.06 13.46 8.77
C LYS A 56 2.61 13.23 9.22
N GLU A 57 2.08 14.10 10.07
CA GLU A 57 0.72 13.98 10.63
C GLU A 57 -0.35 14.08 9.53
N GLU A 58 -0.15 14.97 8.56
CA GLU A 58 -1.03 15.09 7.39
C GLU A 58 -1.02 13.82 6.53
N ARG A 59 0.15 13.20 6.34
CA ARG A 59 0.26 11.93 5.60
C ARG A 59 -0.40 10.78 6.37
N GLU A 60 -0.17 10.69 7.68
CA GLU A 60 -0.79 9.68 8.55
C GLU A 60 -2.32 9.80 8.55
N LYS A 61 -2.87 11.02 8.54
CA LYS A 61 -4.33 11.24 8.41
C LYS A 61 -4.89 10.68 7.10
N ILE A 62 -4.18 10.85 5.98
CA ILE A 62 -4.58 10.29 4.70
C ILE A 62 -4.48 8.76 4.70
N VAL A 63 -3.41 8.20 5.25
CA VAL A 63 -3.25 6.75 5.42
C VAL A 63 -4.41 6.17 6.23
N SER A 64 -4.71 6.74 7.39
CA SER A 64 -5.81 6.30 8.27
C SER A 64 -7.16 6.32 7.55
N LYS A 65 -7.51 7.43 6.89
CA LYS A 65 -8.76 7.54 6.11
C LYS A 65 -8.84 6.52 4.98
N THR A 66 -7.72 6.24 4.32
CA THR A 66 -7.66 5.28 3.21
C THR A 66 -7.81 3.85 3.73
N ILE A 67 -7.17 3.50 4.84
CA ILE A 67 -7.33 2.20 5.49
C ILE A 67 -8.79 2.01 5.94
N MET A 68 -9.41 3.00 6.57
CA MET A 68 -10.81 2.93 6.98
C MET A 68 -11.76 2.72 5.80
N LYS A 69 -11.48 3.37 4.66
CA LYS A 69 -12.33 3.28 3.46
C LYS A 69 -12.22 1.93 2.76
N TYR A 70 -11.01 1.39 2.62
CA TYR A 70 -10.77 0.21 1.79
C TYR A 70 -10.53 -1.09 2.57
N ASN A 71 -10.34 -1.00 3.89
CA ASN A 71 -10.03 -2.11 4.79
C ASN A 71 -8.99 -3.11 4.22
N PRO A 72 -7.81 -2.63 3.81
CA PRO A 72 -6.76 -3.45 3.20
C PRO A 72 -6.34 -4.60 4.12
N ILE A 73 -6.29 -5.81 3.57
CA ILE A 73 -6.04 -7.04 4.34
C ILE A 73 -4.66 -7.07 5.01
N CYS A 74 -3.64 -6.47 4.38
CA CYS A 74 -2.27 -6.46 4.90
C CYS A 74 -1.96 -5.25 5.78
N ASN A 75 -2.96 -4.43 6.17
CA ASN A 75 -2.78 -3.38 7.18
C ASN A 75 -3.21 -3.83 8.59
N LYS A 76 -3.70 -5.06 8.75
CA LYS A 76 -4.29 -5.56 9.99
C LYS A 76 -3.27 -6.04 11.02
N ASP A 77 -2.02 -6.27 10.63
CA ASP A 77 -0.98 -6.79 11.53
C ASP A 77 -0.32 -5.70 12.42
N ASN A 78 -0.74 -4.44 12.31
CA ASN A 78 -0.29 -3.34 13.18
C ASN A 78 -1.25 -3.04 14.36
N GLN A 79 -2.15 -3.96 14.69
CA GLN A 79 -2.99 -3.90 15.89
C GLN A 79 -2.62 -5.06 16.83
N SER A 80 -1.59 -4.87 17.65
CA SER A 80 -1.35 -5.61 18.88
C SER A 80 -0.86 -4.66 19.95
#